data_AF-A0A966BCM9-F1
#
_entry.id   AF-A0A966BCM9-F1
#
_cell.length_a   1.000
_cell.length_b   1.000
_cell.length_c   1.000
_cell.angle_alpha   90.00
_cell.angle_beta   90.00
_cell.angle_gamma   90.00
#
_symmetry.space_group_name_H-M   'P 1'
#
loop_
_entity.id
_entity.type
_entity.pdbx_description
1 polymer ?
#
loop_
_entity_poly.entity_id
_entity_poly.type
_entity_poly.pdbx_seq_one_letter_code
_entity_poly.pdbx_strand_id
1 'polypeptide(L)'
;MLRASIETIEDGELICPTITSGLGNCGVAKGDVIRAFADSVALRDDDEYPDCRVRAEFALGRDGADRIAMVAGNFSMMNRALDAIGAPIDSAMDSLAAEMGTSIPAHLRRPRSTTVRDS
;
A
#
# COMPACT_ATOMS: atom_id res chain seq x y z
N MET A 1 1.34 -0.92 -1.86
CA MET A 1 0.91 0.48 -1.66
C MET A 1 0.18 1.06 -2.87
N LEU A 2 -0.61 0.27 -3.62
CA LEU A 2 -1.24 0.77 -4.86
C LEU A 2 -2.56 1.53 -4.63
N ARG A 3 -3.25 1.29 -3.50
CA ARG A 3 -4.60 1.88 -3.27
C ARG A 3 -4.63 3.32 -2.77
N ALA A 4 -3.57 3.80 -2.14
CA ALA A 4 -3.54 5.14 -1.56
C ALA A 4 -2.92 6.20 -2.49
N SER A 5 -2.40 5.78 -3.65
CA SER A 5 -1.67 6.65 -4.57
C SER A 5 -2.39 6.88 -5.91
N ILE A 6 -3.64 6.43 -6.09
CA ILE A 6 -4.37 6.71 -7.35
C ILE A 6 -5.11 8.03 -7.21
N GLU A 7 -4.38 9.14 -7.31
CA GLU A 7 -5.01 10.48 -7.39
C GLU A 7 -5.27 10.92 -8.83
N THR A 8 -4.46 10.48 -9.80
CA THR A 8 -4.57 11.00 -11.17
C THR A 8 -4.06 10.01 -12.21
N ILE A 9 -4.84 9.82 -13.29
CA ILE A 9 -4.33 9.34 -14.58
C ILE A 9 -4.07 10.61 -15.41
N GLU A 10 -2.82 10.92 -15.69
CA GLU A 10 -2.43 12.04 -16.56
C GLU A 10 -1.82 11.43 -17.83
N ASP A 11 -2.33 11.80 -19.00
CA ASP A 11 -1.91 11.26 -20.32
C ASP A 11 -1.90 9.72 -20.46
N GLY A 12 -2.67 9.01 -19.63
CA GLY A 12 -2.74 7.54 -19.63
C GLY A 12 -1.71 6.86 -18.74
N GLU A 13 -0.89 7.62 -18.02
CA GLU A 13 0.03 7.09 -17.01
C GLU A 13 -0.54 7.21 -15.60
N LEU A 14 -0.31 6.16 -14.81
CA LEU A 14 -0.73 6.09 -13.41
C LEU A 14 0.27 6.87 -12.56
N ILE A 15 -0.12 8.05 -12.06
CA ILE A 15 0.72 8.82 -11.15
C ILE A 15 0.48 8.30 -9.74
N CYS A 16 1.45 7.55 -9.22
CA CYS A 16 1.46 7.09 -7.83
C CYS A 16 2.40 7.96 -6.99
N PRO A 17 1.95 9.08 -6.38
CA PRO A 17 2.79 9.84 -5.46
C PRO A 17 3.21 8.93 -4.31
N THR A 18 4.51 8.93 -4.03
CA THR A 18 5.08 8.27 -2.85
C THR A 18 4.54 8.97 -1.61
N ILE A 19 3.84 8.24 -0.75
CA ILE A 19 3.38 8.78 0.54
C ILE A 19 4.59 8.83 1.48
N THR A 20 5.12 10.03 1.71
CA THR A 20 6.27 10.26 2.59
C THR A 20 5.90 10.83 3.96
N SER A 21 4.62 11.09 4.23
CA SER A 21 4.13 11.49 5.55
C SER A 21 4.16 10.30 6.51
N GLY A 22 4.59 10.52 7.77
CA GLY A 22 4.66 9.46 8.78
C GLY A 22 5.94 8.59 8.75
N LEU A 23 6.96 8.93 7.96
CA LEU A 23 8.25 8.23 7.85
C LEU A 23 9.16 8.33 9.10
N GLY A 24 8.60 8.53 10.29
CA GLY A 24 9.33 8.59 11.56
C GLY A 24 9.73 7.20 12.08
N ASN A 25 10.48 7.17 13.19
CA ASN A 25 10.77 5.93 13.91
C ASN A 25 9.45 5.34 14.45
N CYS A 26 9.04 4.19 13.93
CA CYS A 26 7.79 3.53 14.29
C CYS A 26 7.86 2.74 15.61
N GLY A 27 8.99 2.80 16.34
CA GLY A 27 9.20 2.05 17.59
C GLY A 27 9.41 0.54 17.38
N VAL A 28 9.30 0.06 16.14
CA VAL A 28 9.59 -1.34 15.78
C VAL A 28 11.09 -1.52 15.63
N ALA A 29 11.64 -2.52 16.34
CA ALA A 29 13.04 -2.88 16.19
C ALA A 29 13.36 -3.21 14.73
N LYS A 30 14.40 -2.56 14.18
CA LYS A 30 14.81 -2.70 12.76
C LYS A 30 13.72 -2.32 11.76
N GLY A 31 12.79 -1.44 12.15
CA GLY A 31 11.68 -1.00 11.30
C GLY A 31 12.12 -0.33 9.99
N ASP A 32 13.28 0.33 9.99
CA ASP A 32 13.92 0.91 8.81
C ASP A 32 14.29 -0.17 7.77
N VAL A 33 14.91 -1.26 8.22
CA VAL A 33 15.29 -2.41 7.36
C VAL A 33 14.06 -3.12 6.83
N ILE A 34 13.07 -3.36 7.71
CA ILE A 34 11.79 -4.00 7.33
C ILE A 34 11.10 -3.17 6.25
N ARG A 35 11.02 -1.85 6.45
CA ARG A 35 10.39 -0.92 5.53
C ARG A 35 11.12 -0.91 4.18
N ALA A 36 12.43 -0.65 4.17
CA ALA A 36 13.19 -0.56 2.92
C ALA A 36 13.05 -1.83 2.08
N PHE A 37 13.10 -3.02 2.73
CA PHE A 37 12.91 -4.26 1.98
C PHE A 37 11.47 -4.46 1.50
N ALA A 38 10.47 -4.15 2.32
CA ALA A 38 9.07 -4.19 1.89
C ALA A 38 8.78 -3.23 0.71
N ASP A 39 9.37 -2.03 0.72
CA ASP A 39 9.23 -1.03 -0.34
C ASP A 39 9.86 -1.54 -1.64
N SER A 40 11.10 -2.05 -1.61
CA SER A 40 11.75 -2.63 -2.81
C SER A 40 10.92 -3.75 -3.44
N VAL A 41 10.29 -4.61 -2.62
CA VAL A 41 9.39 -5.68 -3.10
C VAL A 41 8.12 -5.09 -3.71
N ALA A 42 7.48 -4.13 -3.03
CA ALA A 42 6.20 -3.58 -3.45
C ALA A 42 6.31 -2.72 -4.72
N LEU A 43 7.42 -1.99 -4.86
CA LEU A 43 7.74 -1.14 -6.01
C LEU A 43 8.37 -1.92 -7.17
N ARG A 44 8.74 -3.19 -6.94
CA ARG A 44 9.50 -4.01 -7.91
C ARG A 44 10.79 -3.32 -8.32
N ASP A 45 11.48 -2.76 -7.33
CA ASP A 45 12.77 -2.11 -7.51
C ASP A 45 13.85 -3.20 -7.63
N ASP A 46 14.08 -3.66 -8.86
CA ASP A 46 15.02 -4.75 -9.14
C ASP A 46 16.48 -4.35 -8.85
N ASP A 47 16.78 -3.05 -8.80
CA ASP A 47 18.12 -2.51 -8.50
C ASP A 47 18.37 -2.47 -6.98
N GLU A 48 17.40 -2.02 -6.18
CA GLU A 48 17.54 -1.90 -4.72
C GLU A 48 17.25 -3.22 -3.98
N TYR A 49 16.42 -4.10 -4.56
CA TYR A 49 15.99 -5.35 -3.95
C TYR A 49 17.15 -6.23 -3.43
N PRO A 50 18.23 -6.52 -4.19
CA PRO A 50 19.31 -7.40 -3.73
C PRO A 50 19.99 -6.86 -2.47
N ASP A 51 20.24 -5.56 -2.41
CA ASP A 51 20.88 -4.90 -1.27
C ASP A 51 19.97 -4.90 -0.04
N CYS A 52 18.68 -4.58 -0.22
CA CYS A 52 17.70 -4.63 0.84
C CYS A 52 17.50 -6.04 1.40
N ARG A 53 17.49 -7.06 0.52
CA ARG A 53 17.42 -8.48 0.90
C ARG A 53 18.61 -8.85 1.79
N VAL A 54 19.84 -8.52 1.39
CA VAL A 54 21.05 -8.82 2.18
C VAL A 54 21.01 -8.12 3.54
N ARG A 55 20.61 -6.85 3.59
CA ARG A 55 20.49 -6.10 4.86
C ARG A 55 19.44 -6.73 5.78
N ALA A 56 18.31 -7.18 5.25
CA ALA A 56 17.27 -7.86 6.00
C ALA A 56 17.74 -9.21 6.54
N GLU A 57 18.42 -10.02 5.72
CA GLU A 57 18.97 -11.31 6.15
C GLU A 57 20.02 -11.13 7.26
N PHE A 58 20.85 -10.09 7.18
CA PHE A 58 21.83 -9.79 8.22
C PHE A 58 21.18 -9.33 9.53
N ALA A 59 20.13 -8.50 9.46
CA ALA A 59 19.49 -7.92 10.63
C ALA A 59 18.49 -8.87 11.33
N LEU A 60 17.81 -9.73 10.56
CA LEU A 60 16.63 -10.49 11.00
C LEU A 60 16.73 -12.00 10.70
N GLY A 61 17.78 -12.44 10.01
CA GLY A 61 17.91 -13.80 9.50
C GLY A 61 17.11 -14.03 8.21
N ARG A 62 17.38 -15.18 7.56
CA ARG A 62 16.72 -15.57 6.30
C ARG A 62 15.21 -15.67 6.43
N ASP A 63 14.73 -16.34 7.47
CA ASP A 63 13.29 -16.47 7.75
C ASP A 63 12.62 -15.11 7.95
N GLY A 64 13.32 -14.15 8.57
CA GLY A 64 12.84 -12.79 8.74
C GLY A 64 12.70 -12.06 7.40
N ALA A 65 13.72 -12.14 6.55
CA ALA A 65 13.67 -11.60 5.19
C ALA A 65 12.56 -12.24 4.35
N ASP A 66 12.43 -13.56 4.37
CA ASP A 66 11.38 -14.29 3.64
C ASP A 66 9.98 -13.84 4.07
N ARG A 67 9.75 -13.69 5.37
CA ARG A 67 8.47 -13.18 5.89
C ARG A 67 8.14 -11.78 5.38
N ILE A 68 9.12 -10.88 5.33
CA ILE A 68 8.91 -9.52 4.79
C ILE A 68 8.48 -9.61 3.32
N ALA A 69 9.22 -10.35 2.50
CA ALA A 69 8.92 -10.51 1.08
C ALA A 69 7.54 -11.16 0.84
N MET A 70 7.20 -12.19 1.61
CA MET A 70 5.91 -12.87 1.53
C MET A 70 4.75 -11.92 1.88
N VAL A 71 4.88 -11.16 2.96
CA VAL A 71 3.84 -10.21 3.38
C VAL A 71 3.68 -9.10 2.34
N ALA A 72 4.78 -8.47 1.92
CA ALA A 72 4.75 -7.42 0.91
C ALA A 72 4.17 -7.91 -0.44
N GLY A 73 4.55 -9.12 -0.86
CA GLY A 73 3.99 -9.78 -2.04
C GLY A 73 2.49 -10.05 -1.92
N ASN A 74 2.04 -10.58 -0.77
CA ASN A 74 0.62 -10.83 -0.51
C ASN A 74 -0.22 -9.55 -0.55
N PHE A 75 0.24 -8.47 0.11
CA PHE A 75 -0.43 -7.18 0.04
C PHE A 75 -0.47 -6.62 -1.38
N SER A 76 0.59 -6.80 -2.16
CA SER A 76 0.62 -6.38 -3.56
C SER A 76 -0.40 -7.14 -4.41
N MET A 77 -0.53 -8.45 -4.21
CA MET A 77 -1.53 -9.28 -4.88
C MET A 77 -2.96 -8.85 -4.52
N MET A 78 -3.25 -8.69 -3.23
CA MET A 78 -4.58 -8.29 -2.77
C MET A 78 -4.97 -6.90 -3.28
N ASN A 79 -4.05 -5.93 -3.26
CA ASN A 79 -4.32 -4.60 -3.81
C ASN A 79 -4.71 -4.69 -5.29
N ARG A 80 -3.92 -5.40 -6.11
CA ARG A 80 -4.23 -5.58 -7.54
C ARG A 80 -5.56 -6.31 -7.76
N ALA A 81 -5.88 -7.30 -6.95
CA ALA A 81 -7.16 -8.01 -7.03
C ALA A 81 -8.34 -7.07 -6.73
N LEU A 82 -8.23 -6.25 -5.68
CA LEU A 82 -9.26 -5.27 -5.32
C LEU A 82 -9.40 -4.16 -6.38
N ASP A 83 -8.30 -3.76 -7.00
CA ASP A 83 -8.30 -2.77 -8.07
C ASP A 83 -8.94 -3.34 -9.34
N ALA A 84 -8.63 -4.59 -9.69
CA ALA A 84 -9.20 -5.27 -10.87
C ALA A 84 -10.72 -5.43 -10.81
N ILE A 85 -11.28 -5.62 -9.61
CA ILE A 85 -12.74 -5.75 -9.43
C ILE A 85 -13.42 -4.41 -9.11
N GLY A 86 -12.66 -3.30 -9.04
CA GLY A 86 -13.19 -2.00 -8.66
C GLY A 86 -13.84 -1.99 -7.28
N ALA A 87 -13.26 -2.68 -6.29
CA ALA A 87 -13.89 -2.88 -5.00
C ALA A 87 -14.13 -1.54 -4.28
N PRO A 88 -15.36 -1.20 -3.88
CA PRO A 88 -15.60 0.06 -3.20
C PRO A 88 -14.96 0.08 -1.81
N ILE A 89 -14.53 1.26 -1.39
CA ILE A 89 -14.03 1.56 -0.04
C ILE A 89 -15.19 2.12 0.78
N ASP A 90 -15.36 1.55 1.97
CA ASP A 90 -16.40 1.98 2.92
C ASP A 90 -15.99 3.27 3.63
N SER A 91 -16.98 4.11 3.98
CA SER A 91 -16.77 5.33 4.77
C SER A 91 -16.11 5.09 6.12
N ALA A 92 -16.17 3.87 6.66
CA ALA A 92 -15.42 3.50 7.86
C ALA A 92 -13.90 3.73 7.73
N MET A 93 -13.36 3.81 6.51
CA MET A 93 -11.94 4.08 6.24
C MET A 93 -11.61 5.59 6.13
N ASP A 94 -12.60 6.49 6.19
CA ASP A 94 -12.36 7.94 6.05
C ASP A 94 -11.44 8.48 7.16
N SER A 95 -11.56 7.98 8.40
CA SER A 95 -10.68 8.40 9.51
C SER A 95 -9.23 7.99 9.27
N LEU A 96 -9.02 6.77 8.77
CA LEU A 96 -7.68 6.26 8.46
C LEU A 96 -7.06 7.01 7.28
N ALA A 97 -7.83 7.31 6.23
CA ALA A 97 -7.36 8.14 5.12
C ALA A 97 -6.91 9.53 5.61
N ALA A 98 -7.72 10.16 6.46
CA ALA A 98 -7.37 11.45 7.06
C ALA A 98 -6.10 11.38 7.93
N GLU A 99 -5.94 10.32 8.73
CA GLU A 99 -4.73 10.11 9.54
C GLU A 99 -3.47 10.00 8.67
N MET A 100 -3.56 9.36 7.51
CA MET A 100 -2.48 9.26 6.53
C MET A 100 -2.26 10.55 5.72
N GLY A 101 -3.09 11.58 5.91
CA GLY A 101 -3.02 12.83 5.15
C GLY A 101 -3.51 12.71 3.72
N THR A 102 -4.37 11.73 3.42
CA THR A 102 -4.97 11.50 2.10
C THR A 102 -6.51 11.49 2.20
N SER A 103 -7.20 11.32 1.09
CA SER A 103 -8.65 11.18 1.03
C SER A 103 -9.05 10.04 0.12
N ILE A 104 -10.19 9.40 0.39
CA ILE A 104 -10.71 8.34 -0.48
C ILE A 104 -11.28 8.98 -1.76
N PRO A 105 -10.74 8.65 -2.96
CA PRO A 105 -11.25 9.16 -4.22
C PRO A 105 -12.72 8.85 -4.43
N ALA A 106 -13.48 9.79 -4.99
CA ALA A 106 -14.93 9.65 -5.19
C ALA A 106 -15.31 8.38 -5.97
N HIS A 107 -14.51 8.02 -6.98
CA HIS A 107 -14.76 6.85 -7.82
C HIS A 107 -14.51 5.50 -7.10
N LEU A 108 -13.79 5.51 -5.97
CA LEU A 108 -13.59 4.33 -5.11
C LEU A 108 -14.62 4.24 -4.00
N ARG A 109 -15.50 5.24 -3.83
CA ARG A 109 -16.49 5.22 -2.74
C ARG A 109 -17.60 4.24 -3.04
N ARG A 110 -18.06 3.54 -2.00
CA ARG A 110 -19.27 2.75 -2.08
C ARG A 110 -20.45 3.63 -2.54
N PRO A 111 -21.16 3.29 -3.62
CA PRO A 111 -22.33 4.03 -4.02
C PRO A 111 -23.34 3.99 -2.87
N ARG A 112 -23.93 5.15 -2.55
CA ARG A 112 -25.01 5.20 -1.55
C ARG A 112 -26.14 4.31 -2.09
N SER A 113 -26.55 3.33 -1.29
CA SER A 113 -27.74 2.54 -1.57
C SER A 113 -28.91 3.50 -1.82
N THR A 114 -29.35 3.65 -3.07
CA THR A 114 -30.66 4.17 -3.38
C THR A 114 -31.66 3.13 -2.91
N THR A 115 -32.09 3.23 -1.66
CA THR A 115 -33.27 2.52 -1.20
C THR A 115 -34.42 3.07 -2.03
N VAL A 116 -34.82 2.34 -3.07
CA VAL A 116 -36.08 2.56 -3.75
C VAL A 116 -37.14 2.39 -2.65
N ARG A 117 -37.72 3.52 -2.20
CA ARG A 117 -38.97 3.48 -1.46
C ARG A 117 -40.02 3.11 -2.49
N ASP A 118 -40.23 1.80 -2.66
CA ASP A 118 -41.46 1.33 -3.27
C ASP A 118 -42.62 1.86 -2.43
N SER A 119 -43.55 2.45 -3.17
CA SER A 119 -44.66 3.29 -2.71
C SER A 119 -45.77 2.47 -2.07
#